data_AF-A0A0G4N4A5-F1
#
_entry.id   AF-A0A0G4N4A5-F1
#
_cell.length_a   1.000
_cell.length_b   1.000
_cell.length_c   1.000
_cell.angle_alpha   90.00
_cell.angle_beta   90.00
_cell.angle_gamma   90.00
#
_symmetry.space_group_name_H-M   'P 1'
#
loop_
_entity.id
_entity.type
_entity.pdbx_description
1 polymer ?
#
loop_
_entity_poly.entity_id
_entity_poly.type
_entity_poly.pdbx_seq_one_letter_code
_entity_poly.pdbx_strand_id
1 'polypeptide(L)'
;DKTLLEKDPATGAALIPNFWRPPTDNDVPVACVYWKRFGVHELTSQLRSLDIVESADKVEISTKTFLSPPVLAWGFETTSKYTISATGKLTVDVDLTPTGRMPTTIPRAGFNLHLPKALSQVKYLGLGPDESYPDKQTSQRVGVYSATVPELQTHYEGERASGDRASGGKEV
;
A
#
# COMPACT_ATOMS: atom_id res chain seq x y z
N ASP A 1 -18.80 -3.38 -19.68
CA ASP A 1 -17.51 -3.81 -19.11
C ASP A 1 -17.32 -3.26 -17.71
N LYS A 2 -17.07 -4.12 -16.73
CA LYS A 2 -16.72 -3.69 -15.36
C LYS A 2 -15.22 -3.94 -15.18
N THR A 3 -14.43 -2.87 -15.21
CA THR A 3 -12.99 -2.95 -14.95
C THR A 3 -12.76 -3.19 -13.46
N LEU A 4 -11.84 -4.09 -13.10
CA LEU A 4 -11.53 -4.42 -11.71
C LEU A 4 -10.82 -3.25 -11.00
N LEU A 5 -9.92 -2.57 -11.71
CA LEU A 5 -9.18 -1.40 -11.26
C LEU A 5 -9.24 -0.30 -12.33
N GLU A 6 -9.20 0.96 -11.92
CA GLU A 6 -9.08 2.10 -12.83
C GLU A 6 -7.63 2.60 -12.84
N LYS A 7 -7.20 3.23 -13.95
CA LYS A 7 -5.90 3.89 -13.97
C LYS A 7 -6.00 5.18 -13.18
N ASP A 8 -5.10 5.37 -12.23
CA ASP A 8 -4.93 6.65 -11.56
C ASP A 8 -4.57 7.72 -12.62
N PRO A 9 -5.29 8.86 -12.69
CA PRO A 9 -5.05 9.86 -13.73
C PRO A 9 -3.67 10.52 -13.69
N ALA A 10 -3.02 10.57 -12.53
CA ALA A 10 -1.73 11.24 -12.36
C ALA A 10 -0.56 10.32 -12.75
N THR A 11 -0.68 9.03 -12.44
CA THR A 11 0.41 8.06 -12.63
C THR A 11 0.19 7.11 -13.81
N GLY A 12 -1.06 6.99 -14.29
CA GLY A 12 -1.45 6.02 -15.32
C GLY A 12 -1.48 4.56 -14.85
N ALA A 13 -1.15 4.30 -13.58
CA ALA A 13 -1.09 2.98 -12.97
C ALA A 13 -2.31 2.74 -12.07
N ALA A 14 -2.74 1.48 -11.97
CA ALA A 14 -3.89 1.09 -11.15
C ALA A 14 -3.51 0.52 -9.78
N LEU A 15 -2.27 0.03 -9.67
CA LEU A 15 -1.65 -0.55 -8.49
C LEU A 15 -0.27 0.09 -8.31
N ILE A 16 -0.04 0.77 -7.19
CA ILE A 16 1.13 1.63 -7.00
C ILE A 16 1.76 1.31 -5.64
N PRO A 17 3.04 0.89 -5.57
CA PRO A 17 3.76 0.76 -4.31
C PRO A 17 3.73 2.09 -3.55
N ASN A 18 3.41 2.03 -2.26
CA ASN A 18 3.27 3.22 -1.41
C ASN A 18 3.96 3.02 -0.06
N PHE A 19 4.81 3.99 0.27
CA PHE A 19 5.59 4.02 1.50
C PHE A 19 5.35 5.29 2.33
N TRP A 20 4.46 6.17 1.86
CA TRP A 20 4.17 7.45 2.48
C TRP A 20 2.71 7.55 2.90
N ARG A 21 2.46 8.16 4.06
CA ARG A 21 1.12 8.54 4.53
C ARG A 21 1.14 10.02 4.93
N PRO A 22 0.02 10.75 4.86
CA PRO A 22 -0.07 12.07 5.47
C PRO A 22 0.33 12.00 6.95
N PRO A 23 1.31 12.79 7.42
CA PRO A 23 1.78 12.74 8.80
C PRO A 23 0.64 12.99 9.81
N THR A 24 0.65 12.26 10.91
CA THR A 24 -0.19 12.56 12.08
C THR A 24 0.47 13.62 12.96
N ASP A 25 -0.27 14.23 13.89
CA ASP A 25 0.28 15.20 14.86
C ASP A 25 1.46 14.61 15.65
N ASN A 26 1.46 13.30 15.92
CA ASN A 26 2.56 12.59 16.58
C ASN A 26 3.79 12.44 15.67
N ASP A 27 3.61 12.37 14.36
CA ASP A 27 4.71 12.22 13.40
C ASP A 27 5.41 13.55 13.13
N VAL A 28 4.66 14.66 13.11
CA VAL A 28 5.13 15.99 12.66
C VAL A 28 6.45 16.43 13.33
N PRO A 29 6.62 16.34 14.67
CA PRO A 29 7.79 16.92 15.33
C PRO A 29 9.11 16.18 15.05
N VAL A 30 9.06 14.86 14.81
CA VAL A 30 10.28 14.03 14.73
C VAL A 30 10.25 13.08 13.53
N ALA A 31 9.26 12.19 13.46
CA ALA A 31 9.24 11.11 12.47
C ALA A 31 9.10 11.64 11.04
N CYS A 32 8.21 12.62 10.81
CA CYS A 32 8.01 13.27 9.51
C CYS A 32 9.30 13.95 9.02
N VAL A 33 9.98 14.70 9.89
CA VAL A 33 11.25 15.36 9.57
C VAL A 33 12.30 14.32 9.20
N TYR A 34 12.40 13.25 9.99
CA TYR A 34 13.31 12.13 9.73
C TYR A 34 13.03 11.47 8.38
N TRP A 35 11.79 11.07 8.11
CA TRP A 35 11.43 10.39 6.86
C TRP A 35 11.61 11.29 5.63
N LYS A 36 11.29 12.59 5.73
CA LYS A 36 11.54 13.56 4.65
C LYS A 36 13.03 13.74 4.37
N ARG A 37 13.87 13.78 5.41
CA ARG A 37 15.34 13.83 5.25
C ARG A 37 15.88 12.63 4.48
N PHE A 38 15.27 11.46 4.63
CA PHE A 38 15.60 10.27 3.84
C PHE A 38 14.88 10.22 2.49
N GLY A 39 14.03 11.18 2.14
CA GLY A 39 13.35 11.21 0.84
C GLY A 39 12.22 10.18 0.71
N VAL A 40 11.68 9.63 1.81
CA VAL A 40 10.66 8.56 1.76
C VAL A 40 9.41 9.00 0.99
N HIS A 41 9.00 10.25 1.14
CA HIS A 41 7.88 10.87 0.40
C HIS A 41 8.10 11.02 -1.11
N GLU A 42 9.32 10.83 -1.60
CA GLU A 42 9.72 11.02 -2.99
C GLU A 42 10.23 9.73 -3.61
N LEU A 43 9.91 8.57 -3.02
CA LEU A 43 10.29 7.28 -3.59
C LEU A 43 9.76 7.14 -5.02
N THR A 44 10.68 6.82 -5.94
CA THR A 44 10.39 6.57 -7.35
C THR A 44 10.71 5.12 -7.71
N SER A 45 10.17 4.63 -8.82
CA SER A 45 10.42 3.27 -9.31
C SER A 45 11.30 3.27 -10.55
N GLN A 46 12.37 2.49 -10.52
CA GLN A 46 13.27 2.27 -11.64
C GLN A 46 13.16 0.82 -12.10
N LEU A 47 12.52 0.57 -13.24
CA LEU A 47 12.43 -0.77 -13.83
C LEU A 47 13.83 -1.25 -14.26
N ARG A 48 14.22 -2.43 -13.79
CA ARG A 48 15.50 -3.08 -14.09
C ARG A 48 15.32 -4.26 -15.05
N SER A 49 14.27 -5.05 -14.86
CA SER A 49 13.88 -6.11 -15.78
C SER A 49 12.39 -6.33 -15.76
N LEU A 50 11.88 -6.86 -16.86
CA LEU A 50 10.50 -7.29 -17.03
C LEU A 50 10.51 -8.57 -17.87
N ASP A 51 9.86 -9.59 -17.36
CA ASP A 51 9.72 -10.88 -18.00
C ASP A 51 8.24 -11.27 -18.02
N ILE A 52 7.76 -11.77 -19.15
CA ILE A 52 6.38 -12.24 -19.30
C ILE A 52 6.43 -13.70 -19.74
N VAL A 53 5.71 -14.55 -19.02
CA VAL A 53 5.56 -15.97 -19.34
C VAL A 53 4.07 -16.25 -19.48
N GLU A 54 3.68 -16.67 -20.67
CA GLU A 54 2.31 -17.07 -20.97
C GLU A 54 2.18 -18.60 -21.00
N SER A 55 1.06 -19.09 -20.50
CA SER A 55 0.69 -20.50 -20.52
C SER A 55 -0.82 -20.62 -20.75
N ALA A 56 -1.32 -21.82 -20.99
CA ALA A 56 -2.74 -22.05 -21.26
C ALA A 56 -3.67 -21.50 -20.15
N ASP A 57 -3.22 -21.57 -18.89
CA ASP A 57 -4.08 -21.29 -17.73
C ASP A 57 -3.77 -19.96 -17.04
N LYS A 58 -2.69 -19.27 -17.42
CA LYS A 58 -2.26 -18.03 -16.78
C LYS A 58 -1.24 -17.23 -17.60
N VAL A 59 -1.17 -15.94 -17.29
CA VAL A 59 -0.07 -15.04 -17.64
C VAL A 59 0.67 -14.65 -16.36
N GLU A 60 1.99 -14.82 -16.36
CA GLU A 60 2.87 -14.39 -15.27
C GLU A 60 3.76 -13.24 -15.76
N ILE A 61 3.74 -12.11 -15.05
CA ILE A 61 4.60 -10.96 -15.28
C ILE A 61 5.52 -10.83 -14.08
N SER A 62 6.83 -10.88 -14.29
CA SER A 62 7.83 -10.69 -13.24
C SER A 62 8.62 -9.42 -13.51
N THR A 63 8.73 -8.55 -12.51
CA THR A 63 9.47 -7.29 -12.62
C THR A 63 10.52 -7.20 -11.53
N LYS A 64 11.73 -6.77 -11.88
CA LYS A 64 12.70 -6.27 -10.92
C LYS A 64 12.73 -4.75 -10.99
N THR A 65 12.51 -4.10 -9.86
CA THR A 65 12.56 -2.63 -9.75
C THR A 65 13.48 -2.21 -8.62
N PHE A 66 14.07 -1.03 -8.74
CA PHE A 66 14.73 -0.38 -7.60
C PHE A 66 13.86 0.81 -7.18
N LEU A 67 13.29 0.71 -5.98
CA LEU A 67 12.45 1.75 -5.39
C LEU A 67 13.32 2.65 -4.53
N SER A 68 13.63 3.87 -5.00
CA SER A 68 14.55 4.77 -4.32
C SER A 68 14.15 6.24 -4.44
N PRO A 69 14.51 7.08 -3.45
CA PRO A 69 14.40 8.52 -3.63
C PRO A 69 15.39 9.00 -4.70
N PRO A 70 15.11 10.11 -5.39
CA PRO A 70 16.09 10.78 -6.22
C PRO A 70 17.34 11.14 -5.42
N VAL A 71 18.53 11.01 -6.04
CA VAL A 71 19.83 11.46 -5.50
C VAL A 71 20.32 10.70 -4.24
N LEU A 72 19.53 9.77 -3.69
CA LEU A 72 19.91 8.98 -2.52
C LEU A 72 20.24 7.53 -2.89
N ALA A 73 21.32 7.00 -2.30
CA ALA A 73 21.87 5.67 -2.60
C ALA A 73 21.28 4.55 -1.74
N TRP A 74 20.08 4.75 -1.19
CA TRP A 74 19.33 3.73 -0.44
C TRP A 74 18.00 3.46 -1.15
N GLY A 75 17.46 2.27 -0.99
CA GLY A 75 16.17 1.90 -1.56
C GLY A 75 15.79 0.46 -1.31
N PHE A 76 14.81 -0.03 -2.06
CA PHE A 76 14.38 -1.41 -2.05
C PHE A 76 14.63 -2.05 -3.42
N GLU A 77 15.48 -3.08 -3.45
CA GLU A 77 15.50 -4.03 -4.54
C GLU A 77 14.21 -4.84 -4.47
N THR A 78 13.36 -4.69 -5.47
CA THR A 78 11.98 -5.17 -5.42
C THR A 78 11.74 -6.17 -6.53
N THR A 79 11.32 -7.38 -6.18
CA THR A 79 10.81 -8.36 -7.14
C THR A 79 9.30 -8.43 -7.00
N SER A 80 8.56 -8.14 -8.06
CA SER A 80 7.10 -8.27 -8.09
C SER A 80 6.70 -9.31 -9.12
N LYS A 81 5.85 -10.24 -8.73
CA LYS A 81 5.26 -11.26 -9.60
C LYS A 81 3.75 -11.08 -9.64
N TYR A 82 3.25 -10.78 -10.82
CA TYR A 82 1.82 -10.70 -11.13
C TYR A 82 1.40 -11.98 -11.82
N THR A 83 0.44 -12.70 -11.23
CA THR A 83 -0.11 -13.92 -11.82
C THR A 83 -1.57 -13.69 -12.15
N ILE A 84 -1.90 -13.62 -13.44
CA ILE A 84 -3.26 -13.47 -13.95
C ILE A 84 -3.72 -14.84 -14.42
N SER A 85 -4.64 -15.46 -13.68
CA SER A 85 -5.23 -16.74 -14.07
C SER A 85 -6.29 -16.57 -15.17
N ALA A 86 -6.56 -17.63 -15.92
CA ALA A 86 -7.62 -17.68 -16.93
C ALA A 86 -9.02 -17.43 -16.35
N THR A 87 -9.22 -17.59 -15.04
CA THR A 87 -10.48 -17.28 -14.34
C THR A 87 -10.60 -15.81 -13.93
N GLY A 88 -9.61 -14.98 -14.24
CA GLY A 88 -9.61 -13.54 -13.94
C GLY A 88 -9.12 -13.18 -12.54
N LYS A 89 -8.61 -14.14 -11.75
CA LYS A 89 -7.92 -13.83 -10.49
C LYS A 89 -6.52 -13.28 -10.78
N LEU A 90 -6.22 -12.11 -10.21
CA LEU A 90 -4.89 -11.52 -10.12
C LEU A 90 -4.30 -11.80 -8.72
N THR A 91 -3.14 -12.47 -8.68
CA THR A 91 -2.30 -12.58 -7.49
C THR A 91 -1.07 -11.70 -7.68
N VAL A 92 -0.66 -10.98 -6.63
CA VAL A 92 0.54 -10.13 -6.65
C VAL A 92 1.42 -10.53 -5.47
N ASP A 93 2.59 -11.09 -5.77
CA ASP A 93 3.62 -11.43 -4.79
C ASP A 93 4.77 -10.42 -4.91
N VAL A 94 5.16 -9.80 -3.79
CA VAL A 94 6.19 -8.76 -3.78
C VAL A 94 7.20 -9.04 -2.69
N ASP A 95 8.46 -9.10 -3.10
CA ASP A 95 9.63 -9.12 -2.21
C ASP A 95 10.29 -7.74 -2.22
N LEU A 96 10.55 -7.19 -1.04
CA LEU A 96 11.23 -5.91 -0.83
C LEU A 96 12.51 -6.15 -0.05
N THR A 97 13.65 -6.11 -0.73
CA THR A 97 14.96 -6.23 -0.11
C THR A 97 15.58 -4.85 0.10
N PRO A 98 15.69 -4.35 1.35
CA PRO A 98 16.31 -3.05 1.61
C PRO A 98 17.82 -3.05 1.33
N THR A 99 18.33 -1.95 0.79
CA THR A 99 19.76 -1.76 0.52
C THR A 99 20.20 -0.32 0.78
N GLY A 100 21.50 -0.14 1.07
CA GLY A 100 22.10 1.14 1.39
C GLY A 100 21.77 1.67 2.79
N ARG A 101 22.08 2.95 3.03
CA ARG A 101 21.81 3.62 4.32
C ARG A 101 20.37 4.12 4.36
N MET A 102 19.44 3.21 4.60
CA MET A 102 18.00 3.48 4.68
C MET A 102 17.58 4.08 6.04
N PRO A 103 16.40 4.72 6.15
CA PRO A 103 15.85 5.08 7.44
C PRO A 103 15.51 3.84 8.27
N THR A 104 15.62 3.94 9.60
CA THR A 104 15.32 2.81 10.51
C THR A 104 13.84 2.49 10.60
N THR A 105 12.98 3.43 10.24
CA THR A 105 11.53 3.29 10.17
C THR A 105 11.00 3.97 8.93
N ILE A 106 9.85 3.51 8.46
CA ILE A 106 9.08 4.11 7.37
C ILE A 106 7.61 4.21 7.79
N PRO A 107 6.84 5.17 7.25
CA PRO A 107 5.45 5.38 7.65
C PRO A 107 4.54 4.18 7.34
N ARG A 108 4.79 3.49 6.22
CA ARG A 108 4.10 2.27 5.78
C ARG A 108 4.89 1.58 4.67
N ALA A 109 4.49 0.35 4.33
CA ALA A 109 4.86 -0.32 3.09
C ALA A 109 3.65 -1.13 2.61
N GLY A 110 3.24 -0.91 1.36
CA GLY A 110 2.10 -1.60 0.77
C GLY A 110 1.75 -1.04 -0.60
N PHE A 111 0.50 -1.22 -1.01
CA PHE A 111 -0.02 -0.72 -2.28
C PHE A 111 -1.16 0.26 -2.08
N ASN A 112 -1.23 1.25 -2.97
CA ASN A 112 -2.45 1.98 -3.27
C ASN A 112 -3.09 1.37 -4.52
N LEU A 113 -4.39 1.13 -4.44
CA LEU A 113 -5.21 0.65 -5.56
C LEU A 113 -6.19 1.75 -5.94
N HIS A 114 -6.27 2.06 -7.24
CA HIS A 114 -7.27 2.97 -7.76
C HIS A 114 -8.48 2.19 -8.25
N LEU A 115 -9.64 2.39 -7.60
CA LEU A 115 -10.85 1.59 -7.78
C LEU A 115 -11.95 2.41 -8.46
N PRO A 116 -12.80 1.79 -9.31
CA PRO A 116 -13.98 2.44 -9.86
C PRO A 116 -14.88 3.03 -8.77
N LYS A 117 -15.39 4.25 -8.99
CA LYS A 117 -16.34 4.91 -8.05
C LYS A 117 -17.62 4.12 -7.77
N ALA A 118 -17.97 3.19 -8.67
CA ALA A 118 -19.10 2.28 -8.48
C ALA A 118 -18.88 1.30 -7.28
N LEU A 119 -17.63 1.08 -6.87
CA LEU A 119 -17.28 0.28 -5.68
C LEU A 119 -17.32 1.17 -4.43
N SER A 120 -18.52 1.49 -3.96
CA SER A 120 -18.75 2.40 -2.82
C SER A 120 -19.05 1.68 -1.50
N GLN A 121 -19.19 0.36 -1.53
CA GLN A 121 -19.49 -0.48 -0.38
C GLN A 121 -18.28 -1.36 -0.06
N VAL A 122 -17.94 -1.43 1.22
CA VAL A 122 -16.81 -2.22 1.73
C VAL A 122 -17.35 -3.25 2.71
N LYS A 123 -16.87 -4.48 2.57
CA LYS A 123 -17.08 -5.56 3.54
C LYS A 123 -15.74 -6.22 3.80
N TYR A 124 -15.35 -6.33 5.07
CA TYR A 124 -14.04 -6.86 5.43
C TYR A 124 -14.11 -7.69 6.71
N LEU A 125 -13.21 -8.66 6.82
CA LEU A 125 -12.95 -9.44 8.03
C LEU A 125 -11.68 -8.89 8.68
N GLY A 126 -11.76 -8.40 9.91
CA GLY A 126 -10.62 -7.78 10.58
C GLY A 126 -11.02 -7.09 11.89
N LEU A 127 -10.21 -6.15 12.36
CA LEU A 127 -10.56 -5.30 13.51
C LEU A 127 -11.54 -4.19 13.10
N GLY A 128 -12.51 -3.91 13.95
CA GLY A 128 -13.48 -2.84 13.76
C GLY A 128 -14.44 -2.70 14.94
N PRO A 129 -15.50 -1.88 14.77
CA PRO A 129 -15.92 -1.21 13.54
C PRO A 129 -15.20 0.12 13.23
N ASP A 130 -14.41 0.65 14.15
CA ASP A 130 -13.73 1.94 13.98
C ASP A 130 -12.29 1.77 13.47
N GLU A 131 -11.59 2.89 13.25
CA GLU A 131 -10.17 2.87 12.90
C GLU A 131 -9.31 2.20 13.98
N SER A 132 -8.26 1.51 13.53
CA SER A 132 -7.24 0.91 14.38
C SER A 132 -5.86 1.01 13.74
N TYR A 133 -4.86 1.22 14.59
CA TYR A 133 -3.44 1.21 14.24
C TYR A 133 -2.70 0.16 15.08
N PRO A 134 -1.52 -0.33 14.67
CA PRO A 134 -0.81 -1.40 15.39
C PRO A 134 -0.60 -1.17 16.90
N ASP A 135 -0.47 0.09 17.32
CA ASP A 135 -0.33 0.54 18.71
C ASP A 135 -1.64 1.08 19.33
N LYS A 136 -2.70 1.27 18.54
CA LYS A 136 -4.04 1.75 18.94
C LYS A 136 -5.14 0.86 18.35
N GLN A 137 -5.29 -0.35 18.87
CA GLN A 137 -6.24 -1.34 18.34
C GLN A 137 -7.02 -2.16 19.37
N THR A 138 -6.70 -2.05 20.66
CA THR A 138 -7.24 -2.93 21.72
C THR A 138 -8.75 -2.74 21.98
N SER A 139 -9.32 -1.61 21.58
CA SER A 139 -10.76 -1.37 21.66
C SER A 139 -11.55 -2.03 20.52
N GLN A 140 -10.87 -2.42 19.43
CA GLN A 140 -11.52 -2.99 18.25
C GLN A 140 -11.62 -4.51 18.36
N ARG A 141 -12.73 -5.08 17.85
CA ARG A 141 -12.98 -6.52 17.89
C ARG A 141 -12.78 -7.16 16.52
N VAL A 142 -12.34 -8.41 16.50
CA VAL A 142 -12.33 -9.21 15.26
C VAL A 142 -13.76 -9.52 14.85
N GLY A 143 -14.11 -9.24 13.59
CA GLY A 143 -15.44 -9.49 13.06
C GLY A 143 -15.55 -9.20 11.56
N VAL A 144 -16.74 -9.45 11.01
CA VAL A 144 -17.10 -9.06 9.65
C VAL A 144 -17.86 -7.76 9.71
N TYR A 145 -17.29 -6.69 9.17
CA TYR A 145 -17.86 -5.35 9.17
C TYR A 145 -18.27 -4.95 7.76
N SER A 146 -19.23 -4.03 7.66
CA SER A 146 -19.67 -3.43 6.41
C SER A 146 -19.84 -1.93 6.60
N ALA A 147 -19.40 -1.16 5.61
CA ALA A 147 -19.45 0.30 5.62
C ALA A 147 -19.44 0.82 4.18
N THR A 148 -19.92 2.04 4.00
CA THR A 148 -19.68 2.82 2.79
C THR A 148 -18.28 3.44 2.81
N VAL A 149 -17.72 3.79 1.65
CA VAL A 149 -16.41 4.46 1.57
C VAL A 149 -16.33 5.73 2.46
N PRO A 150 -17.34 6.63 2.49
CA PRO A 150 -17.31 7.77 3.39
C PRO A 150 -17.28 7.41 4.89
N GLU A 151 -17.97 6.35 5.29
CA GLU A 151 -18.00 5.89 6.70
C GLU A 151 -16.66 5.30 7.17
N LEU A 152 -15.75 4.96 6.26
CA LEU A 152 -14.40 4.52 6.62
C LEU A 152 -13.46 5.68 6.97
N GLN A 153 -13.83 6.91 6.67
CA GLN A 153 -13.00 8.09 6.94
C GLN A 153 -13.25 8.62 8.35
N THR A 154 -12.17 8.84 9.11
CA THR A 154 -12.23 9.57 10.39
C THR A 154 -12.02 11.06 10.14
N HIS A 155 -13.01 11.88 10.48
CA HIS A 155 -12.96 13.33 10.28
C HIS A 155 -12.22 14.03 11.43
N TYR A 156 -10.90 14.11 11.33
CA TYR A 156 -10.09 14.96 12.19
C TYR A 156 -10.14 16.44 11.75
N GLU A 157 -9.92 17.38 12.68
CA GLU A 157 -9.88 18.82 12.38
C GLU A 157 -8.79 19.23 11.38
N GLY A 158 -7.73 18.42 11.24
CA GLY A 158 -6.65 18.62 10.27
C GLY A 158 -6.33 17.35 9.50
N GLU A 159 -5.89 17.51 8.24
CA GLU A 159 -5.55 16.42 7.33
C GLU A 159 -4.42 15.55 7.90
N ARG A 160 -4.71 14.26 8.07
CA ARG A 160 -3.78 13.25 8.60
C ARG A 160 -4.18 11.86 8.10
N ALA A 161 -3.25 10.91 8.18
CA ALA A 161 -3.60 9.51 7.96
C ALA A 161 -4.72 9.09 8.92
N SER A 162 -5.77 8.49 8.37
CA SER A 162 -6.98 8.07 9.09
C SER A 162 -7.57 6.81 8.49
N GLY A 163 -8.48 6.15 9.20
CA GLY A 163 -9.30 5.07 8.65
C GLY A 163 -8.61 3.72 8.47
N ASP A 164 -7.38 3.54 8.99
CA ASP A 164 -6.69 2.26 8.96
C ASP A 164 -7.48 1.18 9.71
N ARG A 165 -7.41 -0.06 9.23
CA ARG A 165 -8.06 -1.24 9.82
C ARG A 165 -7.00 -2.32 9.99
N ALA A 166 -6.37 -2.34 11.16
CA ALA A 166 -5.34 -3.34 11.45
C ALA A 166 -5.92 -4.77 11.42
N SER A 167 -5.09 -5.73 11.03
CA SER A 167 -5.45 -7.14 11.15
C SER A 167 -5.41 -7.55 12.62
N GLY A 168 -6.40 -8.33 13.07
CA GLY A 168 -6.46 -8.83 14.45
C GLY A 168 -5.40 -9.87 14.80
N GLY A 169 -4.46 -10.15 13.88
CA GLY A 169 -3.38 -11.08 14.07
C GLY A 169 -2.18 -10.43 14.76
N LYS A 170 -2.23 -10.34 16.09
CA LYS A 170 -1.01 -10.61 16.87
C LYS A 170 -1.06 -12.09 17.24
N GLU A 171 -0.74 -12.96 16.29
CA GLU A 171 -0.15 -14.24 16.69
C GLU A 171 1.34 -13.97 16.90
N VAL A 172 1.76 -14.24 18.13
CA VAL A 172 3.12 -14.17 18.67
C VAL A 172 4.05 -15.15 17.99
#